data_AF-A0A538N4K0-F1
#
_entry.id   AF-A0A538N4K0-F1
#
_cell.length_a   1.000
_cell.length_b   1.000
_cell.length_c   1.000
_cell.angle_alpha   90.00
_cell.angle_beta   90.00
_cell.angle_gamma   90.00
#
_symmetry.space_group_name_H-M   'P 1'
#
loop_
_entity.id
_entity.type
_entity.pdbx_description
1 polymer ?
#
loop_
_entity_poly.entity_id
_entity_poly.type
_entity_poly.pdbx_seq_one_letter_code
_entity_poly.pdbx_strand_id
1 'polypeptide(L)'
;MAPGAELAGLLAGLRPSELVLRDWVAPLLDASMIDELAAQDYGDDVAQHREGILSLLTVDRLPERLPGHPSEVLELMRWSTPDDPTWGSGSKGRRGHLLRLFSCMVLVRIETRADPTDSLAVLVDSALALDPAAAQATLRFLAWCRLHEAGDWGSDAADRPFLTFALLLLCAASPSPDRDAVVSGLARALIDELDPIYADPDLVRWARPEPLLLGLQTHNLRHALWQALTSRCLVDGPTAGTELGARLALLGQAVRGDISASVADVRALFAADPPA
;
A
#
# COMPACT_ATOMS: atom_id res chain seq x y z
N MET A 1 24.61 4.96 10.74
CA MET A 1 23.44 5.87 10.90
C MET A 1 22.43 5.18 11.79
N ALA A 2 21.56 5.92 12.50
CA ALA A 2 20.43 5.27 13.18
C ALA A 2 19.49 4.65 12.11
N PRO A 3 18.87 3.47 12.35
CA PRO A 3 18.03 2.79 11.36
C PRO A 3 16.96 3.69 10.71
N GLY A 4 16.33 4.57 11.50
CA GLY A 4 15.33 5.53 10.98
C GLY A 4 15.89 6.59 10.01
N ALA A 5 17.17 6.95 10.12
CA ALA A 5 17.80 7.93 9.22
C ALA A 5 18.10 7.34 7.83
N GLU A 6 18.38 6.03 7.74
CA GLU A 6 18.58 5.33 6.47
C GLU A 6 17.27 5.20 5.70
N LEU A 7 16.19 4.78 6.37
CA LEU A 7 14.87 4.72 5.75
C LEU A 7 14.40 6.11 5.28
N ALA A 8 14.57 7.16 6.09
CA ALA A 8 14.21 8.51 5.68
C ALA A 8 14.99 8.97 4.42
N GLY A 9 16.28 8.63 4.32
CA GLY A 9 17.10 8.90 3.13
C GLY A 9 16.61 8.15 1.89
N LEU A 10 16.28 6.86 2.03
CA LEU A 10 15.69 6.05 0.96
C LEU A 10 14.37 6.65 0.49
N LEU A 11 13.47 6.97 1.41
CA LEU A 11 12.16 7.56 1.10
C LEU A 11 12.30 8.93 0.41
N ALA A 12 13.24 9.78 0.86
CA ALA A 12 13.51 11.06 0.21
C ALA A 12 13.99 10.87 -1.25
N GLY A 13 14.81 9.84 -1.49
CA GLY A 13 15.26 9.45 -2.83
C GLY A 13 14.11 9.07 -3.78
N LEU A 14 12.99 8.57 -3.24
CA LEU A 14 11.78 8.27 -4.00
C LEU A 14 11.00 9.52 -4.45
N ARG A 15 11.44 10.74 -4.07
CA ARG A 15 10.78 12.03 -4.40
C ARG A 15 9.32 12.09 -3.93
N PRO A 16 9.10 11.99 -2.60
CA PRO A 16 7.78 11.92 -2.00
C PRO A 16 6.94 13.16 -2.35
N SER A 17 5.65 12.97 -2.62
CA SER A 17 4.72 14.05 -2.92
C SER A 17 3.29 13.63 -2.57
N GLU A 18 2.59 14.44 -1.76
CA GLU A 18 1.21 14.16 -1.33
C GLU A 18 0.23 14.15 -2.52
N LEU A 19 0.40 15.06 -3.48
CA LEU A 19 -0.59 15.29 -4.53
C LEU A 19 -0.27 14.60 -5.86
N VAL A 20 0.93 14.02 -6.03
CA VAL A 20 1.35 13.44 -7.30
C VAL A 20 0.37 12.40 -7.85
N LEU A 21 -0.20 11.53 -7.00
CA LEU A 21 -1.17 10.53 -7.43
C LEU A 21 -2.52 11.15 -7.78
N ARG A 22 -2.94 12.17 -7.02
CA ARG A 22 -4.14 12.96 -7.31
C ARG A 22 -4.01 13.66 -8.66
N ASP A 23 -2.91 14.35 -8.88
CA ASP A 23 -2.62 15.08 -10.13
C ASP A 23 -2.58 14.13 -11.34
N TRP A 24 -2.10 12.91 -11.14
CA TRP A 24 -2.06 11.87 -12.17
C TRP A 24 -3.46 11.31 -12.48
N VAL A 25 -4.26 10.99 -11.45
CA VAL A 25 -5.56 10.33 -11.64
C VAL A 25 -6.67 11.30 -12.04
N ALA A 26 -6.64 12.54 -11.55
CA ALA A 26 -7.69 13.54 -11.79
C ALA A 26 -8.04 13.77 -13.27
N PRO A 27 -7.08 13.95 -14.21
CA PRO A 27 -7.41 14.13 -15.62
C PRO A 27 -7.93 12.86 -16.30
N LEU A 28 -7.85 11.69 -15.65
CA LEU A 28 -8.31 10.40 -16.18
C LEU A 28 -9.74 10.06 -15.74
N LEU A 29 -10.30 10.80 -14.78
CA LEU A 29 -11.67 10.61 -14.29
C LEU A 29 -12.64 11.51 -15.06
N ASP A 30 -13.41 10.90 -15.96
CA ASP A 30 -14.47 11.61 -16.67
C ASP A 30 -15.71 11.83 -15.79
N ALA A 31 -16.65 12.65 -16.28
CA ALA A 31 -17.88 12.96 -15.53
C ALA A 31 -18.68 11.70 -15.17
N SER A 32 -18.74 10.71 -16.06
CA SER A 32 -19.48 9.46 -15.80
C SER A 32 -18.79 8.59 -14.74
N MET A 33 -17.46 8.64 -14.63
CA MET A 33 -16.71 7.97 -13.55
C MET A 33 -17.04 8.61 -12.20
N ILE A 34 -17.11 9.94 -12.16
CA ILE A 34 -17.47 10.68 -10.96
C ILE A 34 -18.93 10.37 -10.55
N ASP A 35 -19.85 10.32 -11.51
CA ASP A 35 -21.25 9.97 -11.26
C ASP A 35 -21.40 8.53 -10.75
N GLU A 36 -20.65 7.58 -11.32
CA GLU A 36 -20.63 6.19 -10.88
C GLU A 36 -20.11 6.04 -9.44
N LEU A 37 -19.06 6.78 -9.11
CA LEU A 37 -18.51 6.79 -7.75
C LEU A 37 -19.50 7.41 -6.78
N ALA A 38 -20.11 8.54 -7.14
CA ALA A 38 -21.09 9.22 -6.30
C ALA A 38 -22.35 8.37 -6.02
N ALA A 39 -22.66 7.39 -6.87
CA ALA A 39 -23.83 6.52 -6.74
C ALA A 39 -23.56 5.17 -6.04
N GLN A 40 -22.36 4.94 -5.49
CA GLN A 40 -22.03 3.64 -4.87
C GLN A 40 -22.88 3.30 -3.65
N ASP A 41 -23.37 4.30 -2.91
CA ASP A 41 -24.20 4.10 -1.73
C ASP A 41 -25.68 3.94 -2.13
N TYR A 42 -25.95 2.99 -3.02
CA TYR A 42 -27.30 2.68 -3.55
C TYR A 42 -28.03 3.90 -4.15
N GLY A 43 -27.29 4.91 -4.60
CA GLY A 43 -27.82 6.16 -5.12
C GLY A 43 -28.32 7.15 -4.05
N ASP A 44 -27.97 6.95 -2.78
CA ASP A 44 -28.22 7.93 -1.72
C ASP A 44 -27.23 9.11 -1.80
N ASP A 45 -27.70 10.31 -1.44
CA ASP A 45 -26.92 11.56 -1.39
C ASP A 45 -25.94 11.80 -2.56
N VAL A 46 -26.30 11.35 -3.77
CA VAL A 46 -25.43 11.36 -4.96
C VAL A 46 -24.88 12.75 -5.23
N ALA A 47 -25.69 13.79 -5.08
CA ALA A 47 -25.25 15.16 -5.35
C ALA A 47 -24.13 15.60 -4.39
N GLN A 48 -24.25 15.28 -3.11
CA GLN A 48 -23.29 15.61 -2.06
C GLN A 48 -22.02 14.79 -2.20
N HIS A 49 -22.13 13.49 -2.50
CA HIS A 49 -20.98 12.66 -2.82
C HIS A 49 -20.23 13.20 -4.04
N ARG A 50 -20.96 13.55 -5.10
CA ARG A 50 -20.40 14.09 -6.33
C ARG A 50 -19.64 15.41 -6.09
N GLU A 51 -20.22 16.32 -5.31
CA GLU A 51 -19.58 17.58 -4.91
C GLU A 51 -18.30 17.30 -4.10
N GLY A 52 -18.39 16.41 -3.11
CA GLY A 52 -17.23 16.00 -2.30
C GLY A 52 -16.10 15.41 -3.16
N ILE A 53 -16.42 14.52 -4.09
CA ILE A 53 -15.45 13.93 -5.02
C ILE A 53 -14.79 15.02 -5.88
N LEU A 54 -15.59 15.91 -6.48
CA LEU A 54 -15.05 17.01 -7.29
C LEU A 54 -14.09 17.90 -6.50
N SER A 55 -14.42 18.19 -5.24
CA SER A 55 -13.59 19.03 -4.38
C SER A 55 -12.20 18.39 -4.17
N LEU A 56 -12.14 17.08 -3.98
CA LEU A 56 -10.89 16.32 -3.78
C LEU A 56 -9.99 16.32 -5.03
N LEU A 57 -10.55 16.53 -6.22
CA LEU A 57 -9.76 16.60 -7.46
C LEU A 57 -9.01 17.91 -7.61
N THR A 58 -9.40 18.97 -6.90
CA THR A 58 -8.84 20.33 -7.08
C THR A 58 -8.12 20.88 -5.85
N VAL A 59 -8.08 20.15 -4.74
CA VAL A 59 -7.41 20.61 -3.51
C VAL A 59 -5.90 20.83 -3.67
N ASP A 60 -5.35 21.78 -2.92
CA ASP A 60 -3.90 21.98 -2.77
C ASP A 60 -3.30 21.13 -1.64
N ARG A 61 -4.15 20.43 -0.89
CA ARG A 61 -3.78 19.46 0.16
C ARG A 61 -4.95 18.51 0.39
N LEU A 62 -4.68 17.22 0.57
CA LEU A 62 -5.74 16.28 0.93
C LEU A 62 -6.27 16.60 2.34
N PRO A 63 -7.57 16.43 2.62
CA PRO A 63 -8.13 16.73 3.93
C PRO A 63 -7.69 15.71 4.98
N GLU A 64 -7.48 16.12 6.24
CA GLU A 64 -7.16 15.21 7.37
C GLU A 64 -8.30 14.25 7.68
N ARG A 65 -9.54 14.70 7.53
CA ARG A 65 -10.76 13.90 7.68
C ARG A 65 -11.72 14.24 6.56
N LEU A 66 -12.44 13.25 6.06
CA LEU A 66 -13.59 13.53 5.21
C LEU A 66 -14.80 13.89 6.09
N PRO A 67 -15.60 14.88 5.70
CA PRO A 67 -16.97 14.96 6.19
C PRO A 67 -17.76 13.74 5.67
N GLY A 68 -18.95 13.49 6.22
CA GLY A 68 -19.74 12.29 5.90
C GLY A 68 -19.87 11.96 4.40
N HIS A 69 -19.89 12.99 3.53
CA HIS A 69 -19.68 12.82 2.08
C HIS A 69 -18.30 13.36 1.69
N PRO A 70 -17.50 12.66 0.85
CA PRO A 70 -17.86 11.44 0.12
C PRO A 70 -17.38 10.13 0.80
N SER A 71 -17.14 10.09 2.12
CA SER A 71 -16.47 8.93 2.73
C SER A 71 -17.12 7.60 2.36
N GLU A 72 -18.43 7.43 2.59
CA GLU A 72 -19.15 6.17 2.36
C GLU A 72 -18.89 5.58 0.97
N VAL A 73 -19.08 6.37 -0.10
CA VAL A 73 -18.91 5.87 -1.46
C VAL A 73 -17.46 5.52 -1.81
N LEU A 74 -16.48 6.21 -1.22
CA LEU A 74 -15.06 5.85 -1.39
C LEU A 74 -14.76 4.53 -0.66
N GLU A 75 -15.32 4.38 0.54
CA GLU A 75 -15.19 3.16 1.34
C GLU A 75 -15.80 1.95 0.64
N LEU A 76 -17.00 2.10 0.07
CA LEU A 76 -17.67 1.06 -0.71
C LEU A 76 -16.89 0.71 -1.98
N MET A 77 -16.39 1.72 -2.71
CA MET A 77 -15.60 1.51 -3.93
C MET A 77 -14.30 0.74 -3.68
N ARG A 78 -13.69 0.86 -2.48
CA ARG A 78 -12.51 0.07 -2.07
C ARG A 78 -12.76 -1.44 -2.19
N TRP A 79 -14.02 -1.88 -2.06
CA TRP A 79 -14.38 -3.29 -2.09
C TRP A 79 -14.53 -3.86 -3.50
N SER A 80 -14.52 -3.02 -4.54
CA SER A 80 -14.67 -3.47 -5.93
C SER A 80 -13.54 -4.41 -6.40
N THR A 81 -13.89 -5.33 -7.31
CA THR A 81 -12.97 -6.26 -7.98
C THR A 81 -13.05 -6.07 -9.50
N PRO A 82 -12.29 -5.10 -10.06
CA PRO A 82 -12.38 -4.74 -11.48
C PRO A 82 -12.04 -5.88 -12.45
N ASP A 83 -11.20 -6.83 -12.03
CA ASP A 83 -10.76 -7.98 -12.84
C ASP A 83 -11.62 -9.24 -12.65
N ASP A 84 -12.52 -9.25 -11.67
CA ASP A 84 -13.41 -10.39 -11.45
C ASP A 84 -14.68 -10.23 -12.31
N PRO A 85 -14.89 -11.06 -13.34
CA PRO A 85 -16.08 -10.98 -14.19
C PRO A 85 -17.37 -11.38 -13.46
N THR A 86 -17.27 -12.07 -12.32
CA THR A 86 -18.43 -12.52 -11.53
C THR A 86 -18.94 -11.46 -10.56
N TRP A 87 -18.12 -10.44 -10.27
CA TRP A 87 -18.51 -9.35 -9.39
C TRP A 87 -19.49 -8.40 -10.08
N GLY A 88 -20.70 -8.30 -9.54
CA GLY A 88 -21.82 -7.65 -10.24
C GLY A 88 -21.87 -6.11 -10.17
N SER A 89 -21.09 -5.47 -9.29
CA SER A 89 -21.16 -4.02 -9.07
C SER A 89 -19.94 -3.26 -9.59
N GLY A 90 -20.19 -2.09 -10.19
CA GLY A 90 -19.17 -1.16 -10.64
C GLY A 90 -18.46 -1.56 -11.94
N SER A 91 -17.61 -0.65 -12.41
CA SER A 91 -16.85 -0.80 -13.64
C SER A 91 -15.75 -1.85 -13.57
N LYS A 92 -15.42 -2.42 -14.75
CA LYS A 92 -14.40 -3.46 -14.92
C LYS A 92 -13.13 -2.93 -15.56
N GLY A 93 -12.07 -3.73 -15.44
CA GLY A 93 -10.74 -3.47 -16.00
C GLY A 93 -10.22 -2.07 -15.64
N ARG A 94 -9.60 -1.40 -16.62
CA ARG A 94 -8.94 -0.09 -16.42
C ARG A 94 -9.83 0.95 -15.73
N ARG A 95 -11.11 1.05 -16.12
CA ARG A 95 -12.04 2.02 -15.52
C ARG A 95 -12.28 1.73 -14.05
N GLY A 96 -12.56 0.47 -13.70
CA GLY A 96 -12.74 0.06 -12.31
C GLY A 96 -11.49 0.32 -11.47
N HIS A 97 -10.30 0.03 -12.01
CA HIS A 97 -9.05 0.33 -11.31
C HIS A 97 -8.83 1.81 -11.07
N LEU A 98 -9.20 2.71 -11.99
CA LEU A 98 -9.08 4.16 -11.76
C LEU A 98 -9.96 4.65 -10.61
N LEU A 99 -11.22 4.21 -10.58
CA LEU A 99 -12.17 4.54 -9.51
C LEU A 99 -11.67 4.04 -8.14
N ARG A 100 -11.21 2.78 -8.11
CA ARG A 100 -10.70 2.13 -6.92
C ARG A 100 -9.38 2.75 -6.44
N LEU A 101 -8.48 3.09 -7.37
CA LEU A 101 -7.22 3.79 -7.09
C LEU A 101 -7.47 5.16 -6.46
N PHE A 102 -8.35 5.98 -7.06
CA PHE A 102 -8.69 7.30 -6.52
C PHE A 102 -9.29 7.19 -5.11
N SER A 103 -10.23 6.26 -4.91
CA SER A 103 -10.87 6.04 -3.61
C SER A 103 -9.85 5.65 -2.54
N CYS A 104 -9.02 4.65 -2.84
CA CYS A 104 -8.01 4.17 -1.89
C CYS A 104 -6.89 5.18 -1.64
N MET A 105 -6.55 6.04 -2.61
CA MET A 105 -5.59 7.13 -2.39
C MET A 105 -6.08 8.06 -1.29
N VAL A 106 -7.35 8.47 -1.35
CA VAL A 106 -7.94 9.35 -0.34
C VAL A 106 -7.98 8.63 1.01
N LEU A 107 -8.49 7.39 1.06
CA LEU A 107 -8.63 6.61 2.29
C LEU A 107 -7.31 6.29 2.98
N VAL A 108 -6.24 6.02 2.21
CA VAL A 108 -4.88 5.80 2.75
C VAL A 108 -4.31 7.07 3.39
N ARG A 109 -4.75 8.26 2.94
CA ARG A 109 -4.26 9.53 3.46
C ARG A 109 -5.01 9.94 4.74
N ILE A 110 -6.33 9.86 4.74
CA ILE A 110 -7.16 10.48 5.79
C ILE A 110 -7.21 9.64 7.07
N GLU A 111 -7.70 10.23 8.15
CA GLU A 111 -8.17 9.47 9.31
C GLU A 111 -9.56 8.89 9.01
N THR A 112 -9.67 7.56 9.10
CA THR A 112 -10.89 6.79 8.83
C THR A 112 -11.46 6.15 10.09
N ARG A 113 -10.64 5.96 11.13
CA ARG A 113 -10.96 5.11 12.31
C ARG A 113 -11.20 3.63 11.96
N ALA A 114 -10.85 3.23 10.74
CA ALA A 114 -10.78 1.85 10.29
C ALA A 114 -9.32 1.41 10.21
N ASP A 115 -9.08 0.14 9.89
CA ASP A 115 -7.72 -0.36 9.62
C ASP A 115 -7.18 0.31 8.33
N PRO A 116 -6.09 1.12 8.42
CA PRO A 116 -5.55 1.82 7.26
C PRO A 116 -4.98 0.85 6.20
N THR A 117 -4.65 -0.38 6.58
CA THR A 117 -4.09 -1.40 5.68
C THR A 117 -5.11 -1.97 4.69
N ASP A 118 -6.42 -1.88 4.98
CA ASP A 118 -7.50 -2.37 4.11
C ASP A 118 -7.52 -1.63 2.76
N SER A 119 -7.17 -0.34 2.76
CA SER A 119 -7.12 0.47 1.54
C SER A 119 -5.77 0.39 0.85
N LEU A 120 -4.69 0.12 1.60
CA LEU A 120 -3.33 0.14 1.09
C LEU A 120 -3.07 -0.98 0.06
N ALA A 121 -3.46 -2.22 0.36
CA ALA A 121 -3.31 -3.33 -0.57
C ALA A 121 -4.06 -3.07 -1.90
N VAL A 122 -5.27 -2.54 -1.77
CA VAL A 122 -6.16 -2.27 -2.91
C VAL A 122 -5.61 -1.12 -3.78
N LEU A 123 -5.01 -0.12 -3.15
CA LEU A 123 -4.30 0.96 -3.84
C LEU A 123 -3.13 0.41 -4.66
N VAL A 124 -2.25 -0.39 -4.03
CA VAL A 124 -1.08 -1.01 -4.69
C VAL A 124 -1.52 -1.89 -5.85
N ASP A 125 -2.53 -2.73 -5.64
CA ASP A 125 -3.03 -3.62 -6.69
C ASP A 125 -3.55 -2.83 -7.91
N SER A 126 -4.35 -1.80 -7.67
CA SER A 126 -4.88 -0.97 -8.76
C SER A 126 -3.78 -0.20 -9.48
N ALA A 127 -2.76 0.29 -8.76
CA ALA A 127 -1.63 0.98 -9.37
C ALA A 127 -0.84 0.06 -10.31
N LEU A 128 -0.61 -1.19 -9.89
CA LEU A 128 0.12 -2.19 -10.69
C LEU A 128 -0.70 -2.73 -11.86
N ALA A 129 -2.03 -2.78 -11.76
CA ALA A 129 -2.92 -3.21 -12.84
C ALA A 129 -3.11 -2.15 -13.95
N LEU A 130 -2.80 -0.89 -13.66
CA LEU A 130 -2.94 0.23 -14.60
C LEU A 130 -1.72 0.34 -15.52
N ASP A 131 -0.83 1.29 -15.27
CA ASP A 131 0.35 1.52 -16.09
C ASP A 131 1.55 1.94 -15.21
N PRO A 132 2.79 1.92 -15.74
CA PRO A 132 3.97 2.28 -14.96
C PRO A 132 3.93 3.69 -14.36
N ALA A 133 3.20 4.63 -14.98
CA ALA A 133 3.06 5.98 -14.43
C ALA A 133 2.16 5.99 -13.19
N ALA A 134 1.11 5.18 -13.17
CA ALA A 134 0.27 4.95 -11.98
C ALA A 134 1.08 4.38 -10.82
N ALA A 135 1.90 3.35 -11.07
CA ALA A 135 2.77 2.73 -10.08
C ALA A 135 3.79 3.74 -9.52
N GLN A 136 4.43 4.53 -10.39
CA GLN A 136 5.40 5.55 -9.98
C GLN A 136 4.75 6.69 -9.17
N ALA A 137 3.57 7.16 -9.57
CA ALA A 137 2.84 8.17 -8.82
C ALA A 137 2.42 7.64 -7.44
N THR A 138 1.94 6.39 -7.38
CA THR A 138 1.58 5.72 -6.13
C THR A 138 2.78 5.54 -5.21
N LEU A 139 3.93 5.17 -5.74
CA LEU A 139 5.18 5.06 -4.99
C LEU A 139 5.55 6.37 -4.31
N ARG A 140 5.50 7.48 -5.05
CA ARG A 140 5.81 8.83 -4.54
C ARG A 140 4.80 9.30 -3.50
N PHE A 141 3.53 8.98 -3.69
CA PHE A 141 2.47 9.26 -2.72
C PHE A 141 2.67 8.47 -1.42
N LEU A 142 2.88 7.16 -1.51
CA LEU A 142 3.09 6.30 -0.33
C LEU A 142 4.39 6.63 0.41
N ALA A 143 5.44 7.05 -0.31
CA ALA A 143 6.68 7.52 0.33
C ALA A 143 6.42 8.78 1.16
N TRP A 144 5.54 9.67 0.69
CA TRP A 144 5.09 10.81 1.47
C TRP A 144 4.28 10.37 2.69
N CYS A 145 3.33 9.44 2.54
CA CYS A 145 2.55 8.91 3.65
C CYS A 145 3.44 8.25 4.71
N ARG A 146 4.45 7.48 4.31
CA ARG A 146 5.39 6.84 5.24
C ARG A 146 6.26 7.85 5.99
N LEU A 147 6.70 8.93 5.34
CA LEU A 147 7.51 9.98 5.96
C LEU A 147 6.74 10.83 6.97
N HIS A 148 5.45 11.05 6.73
CA HIS A 148 4.63 11.96 7.53
C HIS A 148 3.65 11.23 8.46
N GLU A 149 3.52 9.91 8.31
CA GLU A 149 2.58 9.06 9.06
C GLU A 149 1.16 9.66 9.10
N ALA A 150 0.71 10.16 7.94
CA ALA A 150 -0.56 10.88 7.83
C ALA A 150 -1.78 9.99 8.16
N GLY A 151 -2.90 10.59 8.57
CA GLY A 151 -4.09 9.80 8.88
C GLY A 151 -3.86 8.86 10.07
N ASP A 152 -4.28 7.60 9.93
CA ASP A 152 -4.24 6.63 11.02
C ASP A 152 -2.86 5.96 11.21
N TRP A 153 -1.90 6.13 10.30
CA TRP A 153 -0.59 5.43 10.28
C TRP A 153 0.31 5.69 11.51
N GLY A 154 0.08 6.78 12.22
CA GLY A 154 0.81 7.11 13.45
C GLY A 154 0.26 6.42 14.71
N SER A 155 -0.95 5.84 14.63
CA SER A 155 -1.73 5.41 15.79
C SER A 155 -1.28 4.06 16.35
N ASP A 156 -0.92 3.12 15.49
CA ASP A 156 -0.37 1.81 15.85
C ASP A 156 0.99 1.60 15.17
N ALA A 157 1.99 1.17 15.94
CA ALA A 157 3.31 0.84 15.42
C ALA A 157 3.27 -0.36 14.46
N ALA A 158 2.27 -1.25 14.59
CA ALA A 158 2.08 -2.42 13.73
C ALA A 158 1.62 -2.09 12.30
N ASP A 159 1.09 -0.89 12.05
CA ASP A 159 0.59 -0.49 10.74
C ASP A 159 1.70 0.03 9.82
N ARG A 160 2.70 0.71 10.37
CA ARG A 160 3.79 1.36 9.62
C ARG A 160 4.59 0.40 8.72
N PRO A 161 4.92 -0.83 9.15
CA PRO A 161 5.56 -1.84 8.29
C PRO A 161 4.80 -2.10 6.98
N PHE A 162 3.47 -1.97 6.97
CA PHE A 162 2.70 -2.18 5.75
C PHE A 162 2.94 -1.10 4.68
N LEU A 163 3.20 0.16 5.08
CA LEU A 163 3.60 1.21 4.14
C LEU A 163 4.97 0.90 3.53
N THR A 164 5.95 0.51 4.35
CA THR A 164 7.28 0.11 3.85
C THR A 164 7.16 -1.10 2.93
N PHE A 165 6.30 -2.07 3.28
CA PHE A 165 6.04 -3.24 2.46
C PHE A 165 5.37 -2.88 1.13
N ALA A 166 4.38 -1.98 1.11
CA ALA A 166 3.76 -1.49 -0.12
C ALA A 166 4.78 -0.84 -1.07
N LEU A 167 5.70 -0.03 -0.52
CA LEU A 167 6.80 0.56 -1.28
C LEU A 167 7.74 -0.50 -1.85
N LEU A 168 8.09 -1.52 -1.05
CA LEU A 168 8.90 -2.66 -1.48
C LEU A 168 8.25 -3.37 -2.68
N LEU A 169 6.94 -3.65 -2.62
CA LEU A 169 6.21 -4.30 -3.71
C LEU A 169 6.21 -3.46 -5.00
N LEU A 170 5.93 -2.16 -4.89
CA LEU A 170 5.92 -1.24 -6.04
C LEU A 170 7.31 -1.13 -6.68
N CYS A 171 8.36 -1.01 -5.87
CA CYS A 171 9.75 -0.97 -6.36
C CYS A 171 10.19 -2.28 -6.99
N ALA A 172 9.86 -3.43 -6.38
CA ALA A 172 10.23 -4.74 -6.92
C ALA A 172 9.54 -5.02 -8.27
N ALA A 173 8.29 -4.59 -8.42
CA ALA A 173 7.52 -4.75 -9.66
C ALA A 173 7.93 -3.78 -10.78
N SER A 174 8.55 -2.64 -10.45
CA SER A 174 8.84 -1.58 -11.41
C SER A 174 10.30 -1.63 -11.89
N PRO A 175 10.57 -1.54 -13.20
CA PRO A 175 11.94 -1.48 -13.71
C PRO A 175 12.57 -0.10 -13.40
N SER A 176 13.76 -0.11 -12.77
CA SER A 176 14.56 1.08 -12.51
C SER A 176 16.05 0.70 -12.47
N PRO A 177 16.98 1.57 -12.92
CA PRO A 177 18.42 1.32 -12.82
C PRO A 177 18.89 1.02 -11.38
N ASP A 178 18.31 1.71 -10.41
CA ASP A 178 18.68 1.59 -8.99
C ASP A 178 17.76 0.65 -8.21
N ARG A 179 16.91 -0.12 -8.92
CA ARG A 179 15.87 -0.98 -8.32
C ARG A 179 16.43 -1.87 -7.23
N ASP A 180 17.48 -2.61 -7.53
CA ASP A 180 17.98 -3.68 -6.64
C ASP A 180 18.52 -3.09 -5.33
N ALA A 181 19.19 -1.94 -5.38
CA ALA A 181 19.68 -1.22 -4.20
C ALA A 181 18.52 -0.68 -3.34
N VAL A 182 17.52 -0.06 -3.98
CA VAL A 182 16.33 0.48 -3.30
C VAL A 182 15.51 -0.64 -2.66
N VAL A 183 15.29 -1.74 -3.40
CA VAL A 183 14.52 -2.91 -2.94
C VAL A 183 15.24 -3.60 -1.77
N SER A 184 16.57 -3.79 -1.85
CA SER A 184 17.34 -4.31 -0.71
C SER A 184 17.25 -3.38 0.51
N GLY A 185 17.37 -2.06 0.30
CA GLY A 185 17.23 -1.07 1.36
C GLY A 185 15.85 -1.08 2.04
N LEU A 186 14.77 -1.14 1.26
CA LEU A 186 13.40 -1.24 1.77
C LEU A 186 13.15 -2.56 2.50
N ALA A 187 13.68 -3.68 2.00
CA ALA A 187 13.58 -4.97 2.68
C ALA A 187 14.30 -4.95 4.05
N ARG A 188 15.51 -4.38 4.12
CA ARG A 188 16.23 -4.18 5.40
C ARG A 188 15.46 -3.28 6.35
N ALA A 189 14.94 -2.15 5.85
CA ALA A 189 14.15 -1.23 6.65
C ALA A 189 12.88 -1.89 7.22
N LEU A 190 12.17 -2.69 6.41
CA LEU A 190 11.00 -3.45 6.87
C LEU A 190 11.38 -4.42 8.00
N ILE A 191 12.48 -5.16 7.85
CA ILE A 191 12.97 -6.10 8.86
C ILE A 191 13.30 -5.36 10.17
N ASP A 192 13.93 -4.19 10.08
CA ASP A 192 14.29 -3.37 11.24
C ASP A 192 13.06 -2.74 11.92
N GLU A 193 11.98 -2.47 11.18
CA GLU A 193 10.70 -2.03 11.76
C GLU A 193 9.99 -3.17 12.51
N LEU A 194 10.09 -4.41 12.03
CA LEU A 194 9.47 -5.58 12.66
C LEU A 194 10.17 -6.00 13.96
N ASP A 195 11.48 -5.80 14.06
CA ASP A 195 12.30 -6.22 15.21
C ASP A 195 11.80 -5.69 16.57
N PRO A 196 11.56 -4.37 16.77
CA PRO A 196 11.02 -3.88 18.03
C PRO A 196 9.60 -4.37 18.32
N ILE A 197 8.77 -4.60 17.30
CA ILE A 197 7.39 -5.10 17.45
C ILE A 197 7.40 -6.53 17.99
N TYR A 198 8.23 -7.40 17.40
CA TYR A 198 8.37 -8.79 17.85
C TYR A 198 9.19 -8.95 19.14
N ALA A 199 9.96 -7.93 19.52
CA ALA A 199 10.63 -7.86 20.81
C ALA A 199 9.70 -7.39 21.95
N ASP A 200 8.51 -6.87 21.64
CA ASP A 200 7.56 -6.38 22.64
C ASP A 200 7.00 -7.56 23.48
N PRO A 201 7.27 -7.61 24.79
CA PRO A 201 6.81 -8.68 25.66
C PRO A 201 5.28 -8.73 25.81
N ASP A 202 4.55 -7.64 25.57
CA ASP A 202 3.09 -7.61 25.66
C ASP A 202 2.44 -8.25 24.43
N LEU A 203 3.13 -8.21 23.28
CA LEU A 203 2.73 -8.93 22.05
C LEU A 203 2.90 -10.46 22.23
N VAL A 204 4.00 -10.87 22.88
CA VAL A 204 4.34 -12.28 23.15
C VAL A 204 3.33 -12.98 24.08
N ARG A 205 2.61 -12.23 24.92
CA ARG A 205 1.64 -12.80 25.89
C ARG A 205 0.42 -13.46 25.24
N TRP A 206 0.11 -13.13 23.99
CA TRP A 206 -1.16 -13.55 23.37
C TRP A 206 -0.98 -14.49 22.16
N ALA A 207 0.12 -14.39 21.42
CA ALA A 207 0.70 -15.38 20.48
C ALA A 207 1.84 -14.70 19.72
N ARG A 208 2.82 -15.45 19.18
CA ARG A 208 3.67 -14.87 18.12
C ARG A 208 2.81 -14.73 16.87
N PRO A 209 2.65 -13.52 16.32
CA PRO A 209 1.88 -13.36 15.09
C PRO A 209 2.60 -14.08 13.95
N GLU A 210 2.02 -15.17 13.48
CA GLU A 210 2.35 -15.80 12.21
C GLU A 210 1.15 -15.56 11.27
N PRO A 211 1.36 -15.11 10.02
CA PRO A 211 2.64 -14.86 9.32
C PRO A 211 3.46 -13.64 9.81
N LEU A 212 4.73 -13.52 9.37
CA LEU A 212 5.70 -12.50 9.86
C LEU A 212 5.23 -11.03 9.78
N LEU A 213 4.39 -10.67 8.81
CA LEU A 213 3.81 -9.32 8.70
C LEU A 213 2.29 -9.38 8.80
N LEU A 214 1.65 -10.26 8.03
CA LEU A 214 0.19 -10.39 8.03
C LEU A 214 -0.36 -10.85 9.38
N GLY A 215 0.42 -11.55 10.19
CA GLY A 215 0.00 -11.95 11.54
C GLY A 215 -0.15 -10.76 12.49
N LEU A 216 0.44 -9.60 12.19
CA LEU A 216 0.29 -8.40 13.02
C LEU A 216 -1.15 -7.89 13.03
N GLN A 217 -1.92 -8.18 11.98
CA GLN A 217 -3.32 -7.79 11.87
C GLN A 217 -4.23 -9.00 12.14
N THR A 218 -4.99 -8.94 13.23
CA THR A 218 -5.91 -10.04 13.62
C THR A 218 -7.14 -10.14 12.72
N HIS A 219 -7.56 -9.02 12.13
CA HIS A 219 -8.77 -8.92 11.31
C HIS A 219 -8.48 -8.09 10.06
N ASN A 220 -7.97 -8.73 9.02
CA ASN A 220 -7.71 -8.05 7.76
C ASN A 220 -8.41 -8.80 6.60
N LEU A 221 -9.43 -8.15 6.04
CA LEU A 221 -10.24 -8.71 4.96
C LEU A 221 -9.47 -8.81 3.63
N ARG A 222 -8.25 -8.25 3.58
CA ARG A 222 -7.37 -8.19 2.40
C ARG A 222 -6.12 -9.05 2.51
N HIS A 223 -6.01 -9.97 3.47
CA HIS A 223 -4.88 -10.92 3.53
C HIS A 223 -4.66 -11.68 2.21
N ALA A 224 -5.73 -12.17 1.57
CA ALA A 224 -5.60 -12.85 0.28
C ALA A 224 -5.01 -11.93 -0.80
N LEU A 225 -5.37 -10.65 -0.81
CA LEU A 225 -4.82 -9.67 -1.76
C LEU A 225 -3.35 -9.38 -1.45
N TRP A 226 -3.00 -9.19 -0.18
CA TRP A 226 -1.60 -9.05 0.22
C TRP A 226 -0.75 -10.26 -0.19
N GLN A 227 -1.25 -11.48 0.02
CA GLN A 227 -0.56 -12.69 -0.40
C GLN A 227 -0.38 -12.75 -1.92
N ALA A 228 -1.43 -12.42 -2.70
CA ALA A 228 -1.35 -12.37 -4.16
C ALA A 228 -0.34 -11.33 -4.66
N LEU A 229 -0.35 -10.13 -4.08
CA LEU A 229 0.63 -9.08 -4.37
C LEU A 229 2.06 -9.51 -4.04
N THR A 230 2.24 -10.17 -2.89
CA THR A 230 3.55 -10.66 -2.44
C THR A 230 4.11 -11.67 -3.43
N SER A 231 3.31 -12.64 -3.87
CA SER A 231 3.70 -13.60 -4.90
C SER A 231 4.09 -12.90 -6.19
N ARG A 232 3.21 -12.03 -6.69
CA ARG A 232 3.40 -11.31 -7.95
C ARG A 232 4.68 -10.47 -7.97
N CYS A 233 4.99 -9.79 -6.86
CA CYS A 233 6.05 -8.80 -6.83
C CYS A 233 7.39 -9.34 -6.30
N LEU A 234 7.38 -10.25 -5.32
CA LEU A 234 8.61 -10.71 -4.65
C LEU A 234 9.03 -12.13 -5.02
N VAL A 235 8.09 -12.99 -5.42
CA VAL A 235 8.37 -14.40 -5.76
C VAL A 235 8.49 -14.57 -7.27
N ASP A 236 7.45 -14.18 -7.99
CA ASP A 236 7.32 -14.35 -9.45
C ASP A 236 7.71 -13.07 -10.22
N GLY A 237 8.24 -12.08 -9.49
CA GLY A 237 8.48 -10.73 -10.00
C GLY A 237 9.72 -10.58 -10.88
N PRO A 238 10.01 -9.35 -11.33
CA PRO A 238 11.14 -9.05 -12.21
C PRO A 238 12.54 -9.39 -11.68
N THR A 239 12.68 -9.61 -10.37
CA THR A 239 13.93 -10.02 -9.72
C THR A 239 14.09 -11.54 -9.69
N ALA A 240 13.09 -12.32 -10.12
CA ALA A 240 13.15 -13.78 -10.11
C ALA A 240 14.37 -14.31 -10.87
N GLY A 241 15.07 -15.28 -10.27
CA GLY A 241 16.30 -15.86 -10.81
C GLY A 241 17.60 -15.11 -10.48
N THR A 242 17.54 -13.98 -9.79
CA THR A 242 18.74 -13.31 -9.22
C THR A 242 18.96 -13.68 -7.75
N GLU A 243 20.14 -13.40 -7.22
CA GLU A 243 20.43 -13.60 -5.79
C GLU A 243 19.54 -12.73 -4.90
N LEU A 244 19.32 -11.46 -5.27
CA LEU A 244 18.37 -10.60 -4.58
C LEU A 244 16.94 -11.17 -4.68
N GLY A 245 16.53 -11.67 -5.85
CA GLY A 245 15.24 -12.33 -6.04
C GLY A 245 15.03 -13.52 -5.13
N ALA A 246 16.05 -14.37 -4.93
CA ALA A 246 15.98 -15.50 -4.02
C ALA A 246 15.74 -15.04 -2.56
N ARG A 247 16.42 -13.98 -2.12
CA ARG A 247 16.23 -13.39 -0.78
C ARG A 247 14.83 -12.78 -0.61
N LEU A 248 14.35 -12.05 -1.62
CA LEU A 248 13.00 -11.47 -1.64
C LEU A 248 11.91 -12.54 -1.66
N ALA A 249 12.11 -13.65 -2.37
CA ALA A 249 11.17 -14.76 -2.40
C ALA A 249 11.03 -15.41 -1.02
N LEU A 250 12.13 -15.58 -0.28
CA LEU A 250 12.10 -16.08 1.10
C LEU A 250 11.39 -15.12 2.07
N LEU A 251 11.67 -13.81 1.97
CA LEU A 251 10.92 -12.79 2.70
C LEU A 251 9.42 -12.84 2.36
N GLY A 252 9.08 -12.97 1.08
CA GLY A 252 7.70 -13.09 0.62
C GLY A 252 6.99 -14.32 1.16
N GLN A 253 7.66 -15.47 1.19
CA GLN A 253 7.14 -16.72 1.78
C GLN A 253 6.89 -16.57 3.29
N ALA A 254 7.79 -15.88 4.01
CA ALA A 254 7.61 -15.60 5.44
C ALA A 254 6.42 -14.65 5.72
N VAL A 255 6.25 -13.61 4.89
CA VAL A 255 5.09 -12.69 4.96
C VAL A 255 3.78 -13.41 4.66
N ARG A 256 3.79 -14.35 3.70
CA ARG A 256 2.60 -15.13 3.33
C ARG A 256 2.24 -16.23 4.33
N GLY A 257 3.20 -16.66 5.14
CA GLY A 257 3.06 -17.79 6.08
C GLY A 257 3.33 -19.15 5.44
N ASP A 258 3.98 -19.19 4.27
CA ASP A 258 4.37 -20.43 3.62
C ASP A 258 5.54 -21.12 4.37
N ILE A 259 6.34 -20.32 5.08
CA ILE A 259 7.43 -20.76 5.96
C ILE A 259 7.32 -20.07 7.31
N SER A 260 7.69 -20.77 8.39
CA SER A 260 7.91 -20.14 9.70
C SER A 260 9.34 -19.60 9.72
N ALA A 261 9.47 -18.28 9.79
CA ALA A 261 10.75 -17.59 9.86
C ALA A 261 10.64 -16.43 10.86
N SER A 262 11.64 -16.29 11.73
CA SER A 262 11.74 -15.16 12.64
C SER A 262 12.31 -13.91 11.94
N VAL A 263 12.15 -12.74 12.55
CA VAL A 263 12.82 -11.51 12.10
C VAL A 263 14.33 -11.72 11.97
N ALA A 264 14.95 -12.49 12.89
CA ALA A 264 16.38 -12.79 12.85
C ALA A 264 16.78 -13.66 11.64
N ASP A 265 15.95 -14.66 11.28
CA ASP A 265 16.19 -15.52 10.12
C ASP A 265 16.17 -14.70 8.83
N VAL A 266 15.17 -13.83 8.68
CA VAL A 266 15.04 -12.98 7.49
C VAL A 266 16.13 -11.90 7.47
N ARG A 267 16.50 -11.33 8.61
CA ARG A 267 17.62 -10.38 8.72
C ARG A 267 18.94 -10.98 8.22
N ALA A 268 19.21 -12.24 8.54
CA ALA A 268 20.41 -12.92 8.10
C ALA A 268 20.52 -13.01 6.56
N LEU A 269 19.39 -13.07 5.84
CA LEU A 269 19.36 -13.07 4.38
C LEU A 269 19.89 -11.76 3.79
N PHE A 270 19.64 -10.62 4.45
CA PHE A 270 20.01 -9.29 3.95
C PHE A 270 21.27 -8.70 4.60
N ALA A 271 21.91 -9.43 5.51
CA ALA A 271 23.17 -9.02 6.15
C ALA A 271 24.41 -9.15 5.25
N ALA A 272 24.29 -9.84 4.11
CA ALA A 272 25.42 -10.20 3.24
C ALA A 272 25.76 -9.15 2.16
N ASP A 273 25.03 -8.03 2.06
CA ASP A 273 25.39 -6.98 1.10
C ASP A 273 26.68 -6.28 1.60
N PRO A 274 27.78 -6.24 0.80
CA PRO A 274 28.94 -5.45 1.17
C PRO A 274 28.54 -3.98 1.24
N PRO A 275 29.10 -3.19 2.18
CA PRO A 275 28.86 -1.75 2.20
C PRO A 275 29.31 -1.15 0.86
N ALA A 276 28.41 -0.38 0.24
CA ALA A 276 28.70 0.44 -0.93
C ALA A 276 29.83 1.45 -0.66
#